data_AF-A0A345R4A8-F1
#
_entry.id   AF-A0A345R4A8-F1
#
_cell.length_a   1.000
_cell.length_b   1.000
_cell.length_c   1.000
_cell.angle_alpha   90.00
_cell.angle_beta   90.00
_cell.angle_gamma   90.00
#
_symmetry.space_group_name_H-M   'P 1'
#
loop_
_entity.id
_entity.type
_entity.pdbx_description
1 polymer ?
#
loop_
_entity_poly.entity_id
_entity_poly.type
_entity_poly.pdbx_seq_one_letter_code
_entity_poly.pdbx_strand_id
1 'polypeptide(L)'
;MSTRKLTEQQLAALIDAHRSLNYGGLIEMPSRNPLDIVWTAMNPTYKKRHADSTMQLLVRAGLLQVSGEKPDRRAHLTEQGLMELDIEGVCE
;
A
#
# COMPACT_ATOMS: atom_id res chain seq x y z
N MET A 1 -24.08 4.62 0.74
CA MET A 1 -22.64 4.67 1.11
C MET A 1 -21.90 5.19 -0.09
N SER A 2 -21.22 6.35 0.00
CA SER A 2 -20.45 6.88 -1.13
C SER A 2 -19.28 5.95 -1.44
N THR A 3 -19.40 5.16 -2.50
CA THR A 3 -18.30 4.43 -3.13
C THR A 3 -17.37 5.45 -3.79
N ARG A 4 -16.53 6.11 -2.99
CA ARG A 4 -15.44 6.92 -3.54
C ARG A 4 -14.46 5.94 -4.17
N LYS A 5 -14.50 5.83 -5.50
CA LYS A 5 -13.51 5.08 -6.27
C LYS A 5 -12.10 5.49 -5.85
N LEU A 6 -11.24 4.50 -5.68
CA LEU A 6 -9.83 4.71 -5.45
C LEU A 6 -9.22 5.47 -6.63
N THR A 7 -8.25 6.33 -6.34
CA THR A 7 -7.42 6.90 -7.41
C THR A 7 -6.49 5.83 -7.97
N GLU A 8 -5.99 6.02 -9.19
CA GLU A 8 -5.02 5.10 -9.81
C GLU A 8 -3.78 4.85 -8.93
N GLN A 9 -3.35 5.87 -8.19
CA GLN A 9 -2.22 5.75 -7.27
C GLN A 9 -2.55 4.89 -6.05
N GLN A 10 -3.75 5.07 -5.48
CA GLN A 10 -4.22 4.28 -4.35
C GLN A 10 -4.45 2.82 -4.75
N LEU A 11 -5.06 2.60 -5.91
CA LEU A 11 -5.26 1.26 -6.47
C LEU A 11 -3.93 0.56 -6.72
N ALA A 12 -2.96 1.24 -7.36
CA ALA A 12 -1.63 0.66 -7.58
C ALA A 12 -0.92 0.29 -6.27
N ALA A 13 -1.04 1.11 -5.22
CA ALA A 13 -0.45 0.80 -3.91
C ALA A 13 -1.10 -0.44 -3.27
N LEU A 14 -2.43 -0.58 -3.34
CA LEU A 14 -3.12 -1.77 -2.86
C LEU A 14 -2.75 -3.04 -3.64
N ILE A 15 -2.64 -2.94 -4.97
CA ILE A 15 -2.21 -4.05 -5.82
C ILE A 15 -0.80 -4.51 -5.43
N ASP A 16 0.12 -3.57 -5.23
CA ASP A 16 1.49 -3.89 -4.85
C ASP A 16 1.59 -4.47 -3.43
N ALA A 17 0.75 -3.99 -2.51
CA ALA A 17 0.59 -4.58 -1.18
C ALA A 17 0.10 -6.04 -1.28
N HIS A 18 -0.87 -6.31 -2.16
CA HIS A 18 -1.43 -7.65 -2.38
C HIS A 18 -0.39 -8.59 -2.96
N ARG A 19 0.30 -8.17 -4.02
CA ARG A 19 1.37 -8.93 -4.68
C ARG A 19 2.59 -9.17 -3.79
N SER A 20 2.72 -8.39 -2.73
CA SER A 20 3.81 -8.53 -1.74
C SER A 20 3.34 -9.15 -0.43
N LEU A 21 2.10 -9.64 -0.33
CA LEU A 21 1.56 -10.20 0.92
C LEU A 21 2.45 -11.31 1.50
N ASN A 22 2.91 -12.23 0.64
CA ASN A 22 3.85 -13.30 1.01
C ASN A 22 5.28 -12.84 1.33
N TYR A 23 5.61 -11.58 1.01
CA TYR A 23 6.91 -10.96 1.25
C TYR A 23 6.86 -9.95 2.41
N GLY A 24 5.72 -9.83 3.09
CA GLY A 24 5.52 -8.89 4.19
C GLY A 24 4.98 -7.52 3.79
N GLY A 25 4.34 -7.40 2.62
CA GLY A 25 3.60 -6.22 2.18
C GLY A 25 4.49 -5.12 1.60
N LEU A 26 4.07 -3.88 1.85
CA LEU A 26 4.86 -2.69 1.50
C LEU A 26 5.79 -2.34 2.66
N ILE A 27 7.00 -1.88 2.35
CA ILE A 27 7.99 -1.43 3.33
C ILE A 27 8.25 0.06 3.17
N GLU A 28 8.41 0.75 4.30
CA GLU A 28 8.85 2.12 4.36
C GLU A 28 10.33 2.24 3.96
N MET A 29 10.65 3.20 3.11
CA MET A 29 12.03 3.51 2.72
C MET A 29 12.27 5.02 2.65
N PRO A 30 13.50 5.47 2.93
CA PRO A 30 13.89 6.85 2.67
C PRO A 30 13.83 7.15 1.17
N SER A 31 13.31 8.32 0.82
CA SER A 31 13.38 8.85 -0.54
C SER A 31 14.77 9.39 -0.86
N ARG A 32 14.98 9.81 -2.12
CA ARG A 32 16.19 10.58 -2.51
C ARG A 32 16.24 11.94 -1.82
N ASN A 33 15.08 12.50 -1.47
CA ASN A 33 14.96 13.64 -0.60
C ASN A 33 14.90 13.14 0.86
N PRO A 34 15.82 13.56 1.76
CA PRO A 34 15.84 13.10 3.15
C PRO A 34 14.59 13.42 3.96
N LEU A 35 13.81 14.41 3.52
CA LEU A 35 12.56 14.83 4.17
C LEU A 35 11.35 13.99 3.73
N ASP A 36 11.48 13.20 2.67
CA ASP A 36 10.37 12.43 2.10
C ASP A 36 10.50 10.95 2.41
N ILE A 37 9.35 10.35 2.70
CA ILE A 37 9.18 8.92 2.91
C ILE A 37 8.44 8.33 1.71
N VAL A 38 8.90 7.18 1.24
CA VAL A 38 8.24 6.40 0.19
C VAL A 38 8.03 4.97 0.65
N TRP A 39 7.01 4.33 0.10
CA TRP A 39 6.69 2.94 0.37
C TRP A 39 6.88 2.13 -0.91
N THR A 40 7.41 0.91 -0.78
CA THR A 40 7.60 0.03 -1.93
C THR A 40 7.17 -1.38 -1.58
N ALA A 41 6.71 -2.12 -2.58
CA ALA A 41 6.54 -3.56 -2.46
C ALA A 41 7.87 -4.23 -2.09
N MET A 42 7.81 -5.16 -1.13
CA MET A 42 8.95 -6.01 -0.78
C MET A 42 9.22 -7.09 -1.84
N ASN A 43 8.24 -7.40 -2.68
CA ASN A 43 8.44 -8.32 -3.80
C ASN A 43 9.44 -7.71 -4.82
N PRO A 44 10.56 -8.38 -5.14
CA PRO A 44 11.62 -7.82 -5.98
C PRO A 44 11.18 -7.54 -7.42
N THR A 45 10.09 -8.15 -7.88
CA THR A 45 9.51 -7.95 -9.21
C THR A 45 8.75 -6.62 -9.32
N TYR A 46 8.23 -6.10 -8.20
CA TYR A 46 7.39 -4.90 -8.16
C TYR A 46 8.06 -3.82 -7.32
N LYS A 47 8.75 -2.86 -7.99
CA LYS A 47 9.52 -1.80 -7.32
C LYS A 47 8.89 -0.41 -7.44
N LYS A 48 7.58 -0.33 -7.61
CA LYS A 48 6.90 0.97 -7.69
C LYS A 48 6.95 1.65 -6.32
N ARG A 49 7.30 2.93 -6.34
CA ARG A 49 7.35 3.77 -5.14
C ARG A 49 6.00 4.47 -4.99
N HIS A 50 5.48 4.41 -3.78
CA HIS A 50 4.22 5.04 -3.37
C HIS A 50 4.53 6.15 -2.38
N ALA A 51 3.88 7.30 -2.53
CA ALA A 51 4.07 8.41 -1.62
C ALA A 51 3.48 8.07 -0.24
N ASP A 52 4.09 8.58 0.83
CA ASP A 52 3.57 8.41 2.19
C ASP A 52 2.13 8.94 2.33
N SER A 53 1.78 10.03 1.64
CA SER A 53 0.41 10.57 1.61
C SER A 53 -0.62 9.58 1.06
N THR A 54 -0.28 8.85 -0.02
CA THR A 54 -1.14 7.80 -0.58
C THR A 54 -1.38 6.69 0.44
N MET A 55 -0.33 6.29 1.16
CA MET A 55 -0.38 5.25 2.18
C MET A 55 -1.21 5.67 3.39
N GLN A 56 -1.02 6.90 3.89
CA GLN A 56 -1.82 7.43 4.98
C GLN A 56 -3.31 7.49 4.64
N LEU A 57 -3.67 7.84 3.39
CA LEU A 57 -5.05 7.84 2.93
C LEU A 57 -5.66 6.42 2.92
N LEU A 58 -4.91 5.42 2.45
CA LEU A 58 -5.33 4.02 2.45
C LEU A 58 -5.48 3.45 3.86
N VAL A 59 -4.57 3.81 4.78
CA VAL A 59 -4.65 3.45 6.20
C VAL A 59 -5.88 4.10 6.85
N ARG A 60 -6.10 5.40 6.60
CA ARG A 60 -7.28 6.11 7.11
C ARG A 60 -8.58 5.54 6.56
N ALA A 61 -8.58 5.02 5.33
CA ALA A 61 -9.71 4.33 4.73
C ALA A 61 -9.90 2.90 5.25
N GLY A 62 -9.00 2.40 6.11
CA GLY A 62 -9.05 1.04 6.65
C GLY A 62 -8.62 -0.04 5.68
N LEU A 63 -8.04 0.31 4.53
CA LEU A 63 -7.65 -0.64 3.46
C LEU A 63 -6.24 -1.21 3.67
N LEU A 64 -5.40 -0.46 4.39
CA LEU A 64 -4.08 -0.90 4.83
C LEU A 64 -3.95 -0.75 6.34
N GLN A 65 -3.12 -1.60 6.94
CA GLN A 65 -2.69 -1.49 8.33
C GLN A 65 -1.17 -1.37 8.37
N VAL A 66 -0.67 -0.39 9.12
CA VAL A 66 0.77 -0.21 9.34
C VAL A 66 1.17 -0.88 10.65
N SER A 67 2.27 -1.60 10.64
CA SER A 67 2.88 -2.26 11.79
C SER A 67 4.40 -2.07 11.80
N GLY A 68 5.02 -2.27 12.97
CA GLY A 68 6.45 -2.10 13.17
C GLY A 68 6.86 -0.68 13.55
N GLU A 69 8.14 -0.52 13.86
CA GLU A 69 8.76 0.76 14.23
C GLU A 69 9.67 1.26 13.12
N LYS A 70 10.01 2.55 13.13
CA LYS A 70 10.99 3.10 12.18
C LYS A 70 12.36 2.46 12.40
N PRO A 71 13.13 2.17 11.34
CA PRO A 71 12.81 2.39 9.92
C PRO A 71 12.02 1.24 9.26
N ASP A 72 11.82 0.13 9.96
CA ASP A 72 11.26 -1.12 9.43
C ASP A 72 9.72 -1.16 9.45
N ARG A 73 9.06 -0.03 9.22
CA ARG A 73 7.59 0.02 9.15
C ARG A 73 7.10 -0.72 7.93
N ARG A 74 6.05 -1.49 8.11
CA ARG A 74 5.39 -2.28 7.06
C ARG A 74 3.92 -1.96 6.97
N ALA A 75 3.39 -1.99 5.76
CA ALA A 75 1.97 -1.83 5.50
C ALA A 75 1.42 -3.09 4.83
N HIS A 76 0.38 -3.63 5.45
CA HIS A 76 -0.29 -4.86 5.05
C HIS A 76 -1.73 -4.55 4.64
N LEU A 77 -2.26 -5.36 3.72
CA LEU A 77 -3.69 -5.32 3.39
C LEU A 77 -4.53 -5.78 4.57
N THR A 78 -5.62 -5.07 4.79
CA THR A 78 -6.71 -5.52 5.64
C THR A 78 -7.68 -6.36 4.82
N GLU A 79 -8.60 -7.05 5.49
CA GLU A 79 -9.72 -7.75 4.83
C GLU A 79 -10.54 -6.80 3.95
N GLN A 80 -10.79 -5.57 4.42
CA GLN A 80 -11.49 -4.55 3.65
C GLN A 80 -10.71 -4.14 2.39
N GLY A 81 -9.38 -4.03 2.50
CA GLY A 81 -8.53 -3.75 1.35
C GLY A 81 -8.54 -4.86 0.30
N LEU A 82 -8.65 -6.13 0.71
CA LEU A 82 -8.81 -7.26 -0.21
C LEU A 82 -10.16 -7.22 -0.93
N MET A 83 -11.24 -6.94 -0.20
CA MET A 83 -12.58 -6.78 -0.80
C MET A 83 -12.61 -5.64 -1.82
N GLU A 84 -11.93 -4.53 -1.54
CA GLU A 84 -11.86 -3.39 -2.48
C GLU A 84 -11.12 -3.76 -3.78
N LEU A 85 -10.07 -4.58 -3.70
CA LEU A 85 -9.36 -5.08 -4.90
C LEU A 85 -10.21 -6.02 -5.75
N ASP A 86 -11.07 -6.83 -5.11
CA ASP A 86 -12.03 -7.69 -5.78
C ASP A 86 -13.11 -6.87 -6.51
N ILE A 87 -13.63 -5.83 -5.86
CA ILE A 87 -14.60 -4.88 -6.45
C ILE A 87 -14.03 -4.16 -7.67
N GLU A 88 -12.74 -3.77 -7.62
CA GLU A 88 -12.05 -3.12 -8.73
C GLU A 88 -11.64 -4.12 -9.84
N GLY A 89 -11.90 -5.42 -9.67
CA GLY A 89 -11.65 -6.46 -10.68
C GLY A 89 -10.18 -6.74 -10.91
N VAL A 90 -9.33 -6.58 -9.88
CA VAL A 90 -7.87 -6.74 -10.02
C VAL A 90 -7.37 -8.11 -9.55
N CYS A 91 -8.23 -8.89 -8.89
CA CYS A 91 -7.93 -10.26 -8.47
C CYS A 91 -8.35 -11.27 -9.54
N GLU A 92 -7.50 -11.48 -10.55
CA GLU A 92 -7.51 -12.67 -11.44
C GLU A 92 -6.19 -13.45 -11.34
#